data_AF-A0A9D1V7D8-F1
#
_entry.id   AF-A0A9D1V7D8-F1
#
_cell.length_a   1.000
_cell.length_b   1.000
_cell.length_c   1.000
_cell.angle_alpha   90.00
_cell.angle_beta   90.00
_cell.angle_gamma   90.00
#
_symmetry.space_group_name_H-M   'P 1'
#
loop_
_entity.id
_entity.type
_entity.pdbx_description
1 polymer ?
#
loop_
_entity_poly.entity_id
_entity_poly.type
_entity_poly.pdbx_seq_one_letter_code
_entity_poly.pdbx_strand_id
1 'polypeptide(L)' 'MRLNSGDTAPKTANYKVVDPDGKCMGSVYMKEGETLPPTQISGCHYEME' A
#
# COMPACT_ATOMS: atom_id res chain seq x y z
N MET A 1 5.62 -7.18 -4.16
CA MET A 1 4.63 -6.67 -5.12
C MET A 1 4.46 -5.20 -4.82
N ARG A 2 4.75 -4.31 -5.78
CA ARG A 2 4.58 -2.86 -5.61
C ARG A 2 3.18 -2.50 -6.10
N LEU A 3 2.33 -2.03 -5.21
CA LEU A 3 0.96 -1.61 -5.50
C LEU A 3 0.87 -0.09 -5.31
N ASN A 4 0.08 0.60 -6.12
CA ASN A 4 -0.08 2.04 -6.01
C ASN A 4 -1.37 2.39 -5.28
N SER A 5 -1.49 3.64 -4.85
CA SER A 5 -2.77 4.18 -4.41
C SER A 5 -3.82 4.06 -5.50
N GLY A 6 -4.99 3.52 -5.13
CA GLY A 6 -6.07 3.26 -6.07
C GLY A 6 -5.99 1.90 -6.77
N ASP A 7 -4.92 1.13 -6.60
CA ASP A 7 -4.91 -0.28 -7.01
C ASP A 7 -5.83 -1.11 -6.11
N THR A 8 -6.39 -2.19 -6.68
CA THR A 8 -7.14 -3.17 -5.91
C THR A 8 -6.19 -4.12 -5.21
N ALA A 9 -6.40 -4.33 -3.92
CA ALA A 9 -5.63 -5.27 -3.13
C ALA A 9 -5.81 -6.69 -3.71
N PRO A 10 -4.73 -7.33 -4.21
CA PRO A 10 -4.82 -8.61 -4.90
C PRO A 10 -5.18 -9.77 -3.97
N LYS A 11 -4.92 -9.64 -2.67
CA LYS A 11 -5.31 -10.60 -1.63
C LYS A 11 -5.40 -9.93 -0.27
N THR A 12 -6.06 -10.59 0.67
CA THR A 12 -6.16 -10.12 2.06
C THR A 12 -4.80 -10.22 2.74
N ALA A 13 -4.17 -9.08 3.04
CA ALA A 13 -2.87 -9.00 3.68
C ALA A 13 -2.65 -7.63 4.33
N ASN A 14 -1.58 -7.52 5.12
CA ASN A 14 -1.07 -6.23 5.54
C ASN A 14 -0.19 -5.64 4.43
N TYR A 15 -0.49 -4.42 4.06
CA TYR A 15 0.26 -3.64 3.08
C TYR A 15 0.99 -2.53 3.82
N LYS A 16 2.31 -2.59 3.85
CA LYS A 16 3.14 -1.51 4.36
C LYS A 16 3.25 -0.40 3.32
N VAL A 17 3.06 0.84 3.76
CA VAL A 17 3.25 2.04 2.96
C VAL A 17 4.71 2.41 3.04
N VAL A 18 5.41 2.29 1.93
CA VAL A 18 6.82 2.65 1.80
C VAL A 18 6.91 3.94 1.00
N ASP A 19 7.61 4.92 1.55
CA ASP A 19 7.83 6.20 0.90
C ASP A 19 8.95 6.11 -0.16
N PRO A 20 9.13 7.14 -1.01
CA PRO A 20 10.20 7.15 -2.01
C PRO A 20 11.62 7.06 -1.41
N ASP A 21 11.84 7.53 -0.18
CA ASP A 21 13.10 7.36 0.56
C ASP A 21 13.29 5.92 1.13
N GLY A 22 12.31 5.03 0.95
CA GLY A 22 12.37 3.64 1.38
C GLY A 22 11.98 3.42 2.85
N LYS A 23 11.43 4.43 3.52
CA LYS A 23 10.95 4.35 4.90
C LYS A 23 9.53 3.80 4.92
N CYS A 24 9.30 2.88 5.85
CA CYS A 24 7.96 2.43 6.18
C CYS A 24 7.24 3.55 6.95
N MET A 25 6.23 4.15 6.32
CA MET A 25 5.38 5.18 6.92
C MET A 25 4.24 4.57 7.76
N GLY A 26 3.91 3.30 7.52
CA GLY A 26 2.90 2.59 8.27
C GLY A 26 2.48 1.31 7.57
N SER A 27 1.49 0.62 8.14
CA SER A 27 0.88 -0.57 7.56
C SER A 27 -0.63 -0.44 7.57
N VAL A 28 -1.27 -0.90 6.51
CA VAL A 28 -2.72 -0.96 6.40
C VAL A 28 -3.16 -2.38 6.11
N TYR A 29 -4.11 -2.85 6.89
CA TYR A 29 -4.75 -4.13 6.63
C TYR A 29 -5.79 -3.95 5.53
N MET A 30 -5.64 -4.67 4.42
CA MET A 30 -6.57 -4.61 3.30
C MET A 30 -7.05 -6.02 2.99
N LYS A 31 -8.32 -6.14 2.64
CA LYS A 31 -8.89 -7.40 2.16
C LYS A 31 -8.78 -7.50 0.64
N GLU A 32 -8.77 -8.73 0.15
CA GLU A 32 -8.86 -9.03 -1.27
C GLU A 32 -10.05 -8.30 -1.90
N GLY A 33 -9.79 -7.54 -2.97
CA GLY A 33 -10.82 -6.76 -3.65
C GLY A 33 -11.09 -5.37 -3.06
N GLU A 34 -10.47 -4.99 -1.94
CA GLU A 34 -10.55 -3.61 -1.43
C GLU A 34 -9.62 -2.67 -2.21
N THR A 35 -10.04 -1.41 -2.37
CA THR A 35 -9.23 -0.40 -3.03
C THR A 35 -8.24 0.21 -2.04
N LEU A 36 -6.95 0.20 -2.40
CA LEU A 36 -5.90 0.81 -1.59
C LEU A 36 -6.15 2.31 -1.45
N PRO A 37 -6.08 2.86 -0.22
CA PRO A 37 -6.40 4.25 0.02
C PRO A 37 -5.40 5.16 -0.70
N PRO A 38 -5.79 6.42 -0.97
CA PRO A 38 -4.85 7.40 -1.47
C PRO A 38 -3.78 7.69 -0.41
N THR A 39 -2.51 7.55 -0.77
CA THR A 39 -1.41 8.00 0.08
C THR A 39 -1.32 9.51 -0.01
N GLN A 40 -1.15 10.17 1.14
CA GLN A 40 -0.99 11.64 1.19
C GLN A 40 0.31 12.14 0.55
N ILE A 41 1.28 11.25 0.32
CA ILE A 41 2.60 11.58 -0.21
C ILE A 41 2.71 11.03 -1.64
N SER A 42 3.12 11.89 -2.58
CA SER A 42 3.42 11.49 -3.95
C SER A 42 4.66 10.59 -3.98
N GLY A 43 4.56 9.44 -4.64
CA GLY A 43 5.66 8.48 -4.75
C GLY A 43 5.68 7.39 -3.67
N CYS A 44 4.73 7.40 -2.73
CA CYS A 44 4.51 6.26 -1.86
C CYS A 44 3.98 5.05 -2.66
N HIS A 45 4.39 3.87 -2.23
CA HIS A 45 3.91 2.60 -2.77
C HIS A 45 3.58 1.65 -1.63
N TYR A 46 2.65 0.76 -1.90
CA TYR A 46 2.28 -0.32 -1.00
C TYR A 46 3.13 -1.54 -1.33
N GLU A 47 3.73 -2.11 -0.29
CA GLU A 47 4.34 -3.43 -0.34
C GLU A 47 3.53 -4.37 0.53
N MET A 48 3.24 -5.54 0.02
CA MET A 48 2.65 -6.62 0.80
C MET A 48 3.72 -7.22 1.71
N GLU A 49 3.42 -7.36 3.00
CA GLU A 49 4.21 -8.16 3.94
C GLU A 49 4.05 -9.67 3.69
#